data_AF-A0A1Q7CIC3-F1
#
_entry.id   AF-A0A1Q7CIC3-F1
#
_cell.length_a   1.000
_cell.length_b   1.000
_cell.length_c   1.000
_cell.angle_alpha   90.00
_cell.angle_beta   90.00
_cell.angle_gamma   90.00
#
_symmetry.space_group_name_H-M   'P 1'
#
loop_
_entity.id
_entity.type
_entity.pdbx_description
1 polymer ?
#
loop_
_entity_poly.entity_id
_entity_poly.type
_entity_poly.pdbx_seq_one_letter_code
_entity_poly.pdbx_strand_id
1 'polypeptide(L)'
;MTDDSFHVLPRSDLGTQLTNAGVSWRAYMDGMVSGQCIDSPAPYDPGHNPFAYYGGQCPSNVVPHDALAADLAGDTPRLVWITPDDCHNTHNCDVAVGDEWLRGEVAQITASKAFQSDGVLFVTYDEDDRASDNRVLTIVVTPQGSHRTSSRSYTHYSMLATIEDLLGVGRLGQAKSASPMTDLLPSP
;
A
#
# COMPACT_ATOMS: atom_id res chain seq x y z
N MET A 1 11.99 3.02 15.66
CA MET A 1 12.73 3.88 14.73
C MET A 1 12.50 5.31 15.19
N THR A 2 13.51 6.17 15.12
CA THR A 2 13.48 7.56 15.64
C THR A 2 13.79 8.59 14.55
N ASP A 3 13.98 8.11 13.32
CA ASP A 3 14.30 8.88 12.13
C ASP A 3 13.79 8.10 10.90
N ASP A 4 13.79 8.79 9.76
CA ASP A 4 13.30 8.29 8.46
C ASP A 4 14.43 7.67 7.62
N SER A 5 15.59 7.42 8.23
CA SER A 5 16.72 6.84 7.51
C SER A 5 16.49 5.35 7.25
N PHE A 6 17.19 4.81 6.25
CA PHE A 6 17.17 3.38 6.00
C PHE A 6 17.73 2.58 7.19
N HIS A 7 16.96 1.61 7.68
CA HIS A 7 17.37 0.66 8.72
C HIS A 7 17.08 -0.77 8.30
N VAL A 8 18.05 -1.66 8.49
CA VAL A 8 17.82 -3.10 8.27
C VAL A 8 17.00 -3.66 9.42
N LEU A 9 15.80 -4.16 9.12
CA LEU A 9 14.89 -4.81 10.05
C LEU A 9 14.97 -6.33 9.92
N PRO A 10 14.56 -7.11 10.94
CA PRO A 10 14.42 -8.56 10.81
C PRO A 10 13.51 -8.92 9.62
N ARG A 11 13.80 -9.98 8.86
CA ARG A 11 12.99 -10.39 7.69
C ARG A 11 11.65 -11.00 8.10
N SER A 12 10.75 -10.17 8.60
CA SER A 12 9.43 -10.52 9.12
C SER A 12 8.46 -9.38 8.87
N ASP A 13 7.96 -9.30 7.65
CA ASP A 13 6.96 -8.33 7.18
C ASP A 13 5.78 -9.03 6.48
N LEU A 14 4.84 -8.22 6.01
CA LEU A 14 3.70 -8.68 5.21
C LEU A 14 4.17 -9.40 3.94
N GLY A 15 5.20 -8.89 3.24
CA GLY A 15 5.71 -9.51 2.02
C GLY A 15 6.22 -10.94 2.25
N THR A 16 7.04 -11.12 3.29
CA THR A 16 7.55 -12.43 3.72
C THR A 16 6.41 -13.36 4.14
N GLN A 17 5.42 -12.85 4.87
CA GLN A 17 4.23 -13.62 5.24
C GLN A 17 3.47 -14.13 4.01
N LEU A 18 3.18 -13.24 3.05
CA LEU A 18 2.42 -13.60 1.85
C LEU A 18 3.19 -14.59 0.98
N THR A 19 4.50 -14.39 0.82
CA THR A 19 5.37 -15.35 0.12
C THR A 19 5.32 -16.74 0.79
N ASN A 20 5.41 -16.81 2.11
CA ASN A 20 5.34 -18.08 2.85
C ASN A 20 3.96 -18.76 2.74
N ALA A 21 2.89 -17.97 2.61
CA ALA A 21 1.52 -18.46 2.44
C ALA A 21 1.17 -18.82 0.99
N GLY A 22 2.06 -18.57 0.02
CA GLY A 22 1.78 -18.75 -1.40
C GLY A 22 0.75 -17.76 -1.96
N VAL A 23 0.54 -16.62 -1.28
CA VAL A 23 -0.34 -15.55 -1.73
C VAL A 23 0.46 -14.61 -2.63
N SER A 24 0.02 -14.41 -3.87
CA SER A 24 0.70 -13.52 -4.81
C SER A 24 0.61 -12.07 -4.34
N TRP A 25 1.74 -11.37 -4.35
CA TRP A 25 1.80 -9.96 -3.99
C TRP A 25 2.85 -9.24 -4.81
N ARG A 26 2.64 -7.95 -5.02
CA ARG A 26 3.61 -7.08 -5.70
C ARG A 26 3.54 -5.66 -5.15
N ALA A 27 4.70 -5.02 -5.07
CA ALA A 27 4.84 -3.64 -4.64
C ALA A 27 5.42 -2.82 -5.79
N TYR A 28 4.67 -1.81 -6.22
CA TYR A 28 4.95 -0.95 -7.36
C TYR A 28 5.44 0.39 -6.84
N MET A 29 6.67 0.73 -7.20
CA MET A 29 7.35 1.92 -6.72
C MET A 29 7.48 2.91 -7.87
N ASP A 30 6.81 4.05 -7.76
CA ASP A 30 6.90 5.11 -8.75
C ASP A 30 8.28 5.78 -8.71
N GLY A 31 8.78 6.21 -9.87
CA GLY A 31 10.14 6.72 -10.06
C GLY A 31 11.27 5.69 -9.89
N MET A 32 10.99 4.46 -9.44
CA MET A 32 12.03 3.48 -9.14
C MET A 32 12.64 2.91 -10.43
N VAL A 33 13.97 3.00 -10.57
CA VAL A 33 14.68 2.42 -11.71
C VAL A 33 14.83 0.90 -11.53
N SER A 34 14.51 0.16 -12.58
CA SER A 34 14.61 -1.30 -12.59
C SER A 34 16.01 -1.78 -12.19
N GLY A 35 16.06 -2.69 -11.21
CA GLY A 35 17.29 -3.25 -10.67
C GLY A 35 18.06 -2.33 -9.72
N GLN A 36 17.57 -1.11 -9.44
CA GLN A 36 18.27 -0.16 -8.58
C GLN A 36 17.64 0.00 -7.19
N CYS A 37 16.36 -0.29 -6.98
CA CYS A 37 15.69 -0.34 -5.66
C CYS A 37 16.29 0.59 -4.59
N ILE A 38 17.06 0.07 -3.61
CA ILE A 38 17.67 0.88 -2.53
C ILE A 38 18.55 2.03 -3.06
N ASP A 39 19.27 1.81 -4.16
CA ASP A 39 20.18 2.77 -4.79
C ASP A 39 19.52 3.52 -5.96
N SER A 40 18.20 3.38 -6.15
CA SER A 40 17.48 4.08 -7.21
C SER A 40 17.51 5.60 -6.94
N PRO A 41 17.75 6.43 -7.97
CA PRO A 41 17.79 7.87 -7.79
C PRO A 41 16.39 8.45 -7.58
N ALA A 42 16.36 9.71 -7.12
CA ALA A 42 15.18 10.56 -7.16
C ALA A 42 14.53 10.55 -8.57
N PRO A 43 13.19 10.66 -8.66
CA PRO A 43 12.26 11.05 -7.60
C PRO A 43 11.82 9.93 -6.66
N TYR A 44 12.30 8.70 -6.86
CA TYR A 44 12.04 7.61 -5.92
C TYR A 44 12.76 7.84 -4.59
N ASP A 45 12.05 7.63 -3.48
CA ASP A 45 12.61 7.58 -2.15
C ASP A 45 12.52 6.15 -1.57
N PRO A 46 13.66 5.47 -1.31
CA PRO A 46 13.64 4.18 -0.63
C PRO A 46 13.01 4.24 0.77
N GLY A 47 12.98 5.42 1.41
CA GLY A 47 12.25 5.74 2.64
C GLY A 47 10.83 5.18 2.68
N HIS A 48 10.10 5.32 1.57
CA HIS A 48 8.70 4.93 1.44
C HIS A 48 8.48 3.50 0.92
N ASN A 49 9.55 2.70 0.81
CA ASN A 49 9.49 1.29 0.43
C ASN A 49 9.75 0.38 1.65
N PRO A 50 8.70 0.01 2.42
CA PRO A 50 8.90 -0.78 3.62
C PRO A 50 9.55 -2.14 3.33
N PHE A 51 9.27 -2.75 2.17
CA PHE A 51 9.77 -4.09 1.83
C PHE A 51 11.29 -4.15 1.60
N ALA A 52 11.96 -3.02 1.36
CA ALA A 52 13.42 -2.97 1.26
C ALA A 52 14.10 -3.01 2.64
N TYR A 53 13.42 -2.57 3.70
CA TYR A 53 13.97 -2.51 5.08
C TYR A 53 14.05 -3.90 5.71
N TYR A 54 13.02 -4.73 5.52
CA TYR A 54 12.93 -6.04 6.16
C TYR A 54 13.83 -7.08 5.47
N GLY A 55 14.91 -7.45 6.16
CA GLY A 55 15.95 -8.32 5.63
C GLY A 55 17.04 -7.58 4.83
N GLY A 56 16.94 -6.25 4.71
CA GLY A 56 17.98 -5.39 4.12
C GLY A 56 18.27 -5.67 2.65
N GLN A 57 17.30 -6.19 1.91
CA GLN A 57 17.43 -6.53 0.50
C GLN A 57 16.10 -6.31 -0.20
N CYS A 58 16.16 -5.89 -1.47
CA CYS A 58 14.95 -5.71 -2.25
C CYS A 58 14.40 -7.06 -2.73
N PRO A 59 13.18 -7.47 -2.34
CA PRO A 59 12.57 -8.67 -2.87
C PRO A 59 12.21 -8.48 -4.35
N SER A 60 12.21 -9.56 -5.13
CA SER A 60 11.81 -9.53 -6.55
C SER A 60 10.36 -9.10 -6.80
N ASN A 61 9.56 -9.06 -5.74
CA ASN A 61 8.18 -8.58 -5.75
C ASN A 61 8.09 -7.04 -5.73
N VAL A 62 9.17 -6.33 -5.40
CA VAL A 62 9.25 -4.88 -5.53
C VAL A 62 9.74 -4.54 -6.93
N VAL A 63 8.93 -3.77 -7.67
CA VAL A 63 9.17 -3.46 -9.09
C VAL A 63 8.85 -2.00 -9.41
N PRO A 64 9.39 -1.46 -10.52
CA PRO A 64 8.99 -0.15 -11.01
C PRO A 64 7.49 -0.09 -11.26
N HIS A 65 6.89 1.08 -11.06
CA HIS A 65 5.46 1.31 -11.27
C HIS A 65 4.98 0.94 -12.68
N ASP A 66 5.81 1.10 -13.71
CA ASP A 66 5.51 0.75 -15.11
C ASP A 66 4.98 -0.68 -15.31
N ALA A 67 5.27 -1.61 -14.39
CA ALA A 67 4.76 -2.97 -14.43
C ALA A 67 3.26 -3.10 -14.08
N LEU A 68 2.68 -2.11 -13.40
CA LEU A 68 1.32 -2.17 -12.84
C LEU A 68 0.26 -2.39 -13.91
N ALA A 69 0.29 -1.62 -14.99
CA ALA A 69 -0.73 -1.71 -16.04
C ALA A 69 -0.79 -3.10 -16.69
N ALA A 70 0.37 -3.73 -16.91
CA ALA A 70 0.45 -5.08 -17.47
C ALA A 70 -0.12 -6.13 -16.50
N ASP A 71 0.18 -6.01 -15.21
CA ASP A 71 -0.32 -6.93 -14.18
C ASP A 71 -1.83 -6.74 -13.90
N LEU A 72 -2.35 -5.51 -13.99
CA LEU A 72 -3.79 -5.24 -13.91
C LEU A 72 -4.57 -5.79 -15.11
N ALA A 73 -3.95 -5.85 -16.29
CA ALA A 73 -4.56 -6.42 -17.49
C ALA A 73 -4.50 -7.95 -17.54
N GLY A 74 -3.51 -8.54 -16.86
CA GLY A 74 -3.26 -9.98 -16.78
C GLY A 74 -3.72 -10.59 -15.45
N ASP A 75 -2.86 -11.44 -14.88
CA ASP A 75 -3.09 -12.10 -13.60
C ASP A 75 -2.65 -11.17 -12.46
N THR A 76 -3.57 -10.30 -12.03
CA THR A 76 -3.30 -9.33 -10.96
C THR A 76 -2.95 -10.03 -9.64
N PRO A 77 -1.87 -9.62 -8.95
CA PRO A 77 -1.53 -10.14 -7.62
C PRO A 77 -2.66 -9.95 -6.61
N ARG A 78 -2.77 -10.87 -5.64
CA ARG A 78 -3.78 -10.78 -4.57
C ARG A 78 -3.58 -9.58 -3.65
N LEU A 79 -2.33 -9.16 -3.43
CA LEU A 79 -2.00 -7.85 -2.84
C LEU A 79 -1.23 -7.01 -3.86
N VAL A 80 -1.75 -5.82 -4.14
CA VAL A 80 -1.07 -4.77 -4.90
C VAL A 80 -0.77 -3.63 -3.94
N TRP A 81 0.51 -3.32 -3.76
CA TRP A 81 0.98 -2.17 -2.97
C TRP A 81 1.54 -1.13 -3.93
N ILE A 82 1.12 0.13 -3.82
CA ILE A 82 1.60 1.21 -4.69
C ILE A 82 2.13 2.33 -3.80
N THR A 83 3.36 2.75 -4.04
CA THR A 83 3.97 3.92 -3.39
C THR A 83 4.29 4.96 -4.46
N PRO A 84 3.75 6.20 -4.35
CA PRO A 84 4.10 7.30 -5.25
C PRO A 84 5.55 7.76 -5.04
N ASP A 85 6.12 8.42 -6.04
CA ASP A 85 7.41 9.08 -5.93
C ASP A 85 7.28 10.39 -5.13
N ASP A 86 8.41 11.07 -4.89
CA ASP A 86 8.44 12.33 -4.13
C ASP A 86 7.51 13.42 -4.69
N CYS A 87 7.24 13.41 -6.00
CA CYS A 87 6.42 14.45 -6.61
C CYS A 87 4.93 14.07 -6.65
N HIS A 88 4.62 12.78 -6.61
CA HIS A 88 3.24 12.28 -6.58
C HIS A 88 2.71 11.96 -5.17
N ASN A 89 3.56 11.96 -4.14
CA ASN A 89 3.18 11.67 -2.75
C ASN A 89 2.37 12.80 -2.06
N THR A 90 2.16 13.93 -2.73
CA THR A 90 1.49 15.16 -2.25
C THR A 90 2.18 15.89 -1.09
N HIS A 91 3.41 15.51 -0.76
CA HIS A 91 4.24 16.16 0.25
C HIS A 91 5.31 17.07 -0.39
N ASN A 92 6.03 16.63 -1.43
CA ASN A 92 7.17 17.40 -1.94
C ASN A 92 6.81 18.32 -3.12
N CYS A 93 5.82 17.94 -3.93
CA CYS A 93 5.25 18.76 -5.00
C CYS A 93 3.82 19.19 -4.66
N ASP A 94 3.24 20.08 -5.47
CA ASP A 94 1.89 20.59 -5.26
C ASP A 94 0.87 19.44 -5.17
N VAL A 95 -0.07 19.54 -4.23
CA VAL A 95 -1.15 18.55 -4.03
C VAL A 95 -1.91 18.25 -5.33
N ALA A 96 -2.04 19.22 -6.22
CA ALA A 96 -2.70 19.04 -7.52
C ALA A 96 -1.97 18.04 -8.44
N VAL A 97 -0.64 17.96 -8.35
CA VAL A 97 0.18 17.00 -9.11
C VAL A 97 -0.08 15.57 -8.62
N GLY A 98 -0.03 15.36 -7.31
CA GLY A 98 -0.37 14.05 -6.74
C GLY A 98 -1.85 13.66 -6.90
N ASP A 99 -2.79 14.62 -6.87
CA ASP A 99 -4.22 14.37 -7.15
C ASP A 99 -4.44 13.95 -8.62
N GLU A 100 -3.75 14.58 -9.57
CA GLU A 100 -3.81 14.18 -10.98
C GLU A 100 -3.25 12.76 -11.19
N TRP A 101 -2.12 12.44 -10.57
CA TRP A 101 -1.54 11.10 -10.60
C TRP A 101 -2.48 10.07 -9.97
N LEU A 102 -2.97 10.32 -8.75
CA LEU A 102 -3.88 9.43 -8.03
C LEU A 102 -5.18 9.18 -8.81
N ARG A 103 -5.70 10.19 -9.52
CA ARG A 103 -6.88 10.03 -10.40
C ARG A 103 -6.61 9.00 -11.50
N GLY A 104 -5.42 9.01 -12.09
CA GLY A 104 -4.99 8.03 -13.09
C GLY A 104 -4.90 6.61 -12.50
N GLU A 105 -4.25 6.49 -11.33
CA GLU A 105 -4.12 5.22 -10.60
C GLU A 105 -5.47 4.61 -10.25
N VAL A 106 -6.35 5.39 -9.64
CA VAL A 106 -7.70 4.95 -9.27
C VAL A 106 -8.48 4.53 -10.51
N ALA A 107 -8.38 5.28 -11.62
CA ALA A 107 -9.07 4.95 -12.86
C ALA A 107 -8.62 3.59 -13.43
N GLN A 108 -7.32 3.31 -13.51
CA GLN A 108 -6.84 2.03 -14.02
C GLN A 108 -7.17 0.86 -13.09
N ILE A 109 -7.04 1.04 -11.77
CA ILE A 109 -7.34 0.00 -10.78
C ILE A 109 -8.82 -0.34 -10.83
N THR A 110 -9.72 0.65 -10.79
CA THR A 110 -11.17 0.41 -10.77
C THR A 110 -11.72 -0.13 -12.09
N ALA A 111 -11.01 0.10 -13.20
CA ALA A 111 -11.32 -0.51 -14.50
C ALA A 111 -10.83 -1.97 -14.62
N SER A 112 -9.93 -2.42 -13.74
CA SER A 112 -9.35 -3.77 -13.79
C SER A 112 -10.37 -4.87 -13.47
N LYS A 113 -10.16 -6.05 -14.04
CA LYS A 113 -10.97 -7.25 -13.72
C LYS A 113 -10.84 -7.64 -12.26
N ALA A 114 -9.64 -7.51 -11.68
CA ALA A 114 -9.38 -7.84 -10.30
C ALA A 114 -10.19 -6.96 -9.34
N PHE A 115 -10.26 -5.65 -9.59
CA PHE A 115 -11.12 -4.77 -8.79
C PHE A 115 -12.59 -5.12 -8.97
N GLN A 116 -13.07 -5.27 -10.20
CA GLN A 116 -14.48 -5.59 -10.49
C GLN A 116 -14.93 -6.95 -9.91
N SER A 117 -13.99 -7.87 -9.68
CA SER A 117 -14.22 -9.17 -9.05
C SER A 117 -13.99 -9.12 -7.53
N ASP A 118 -14.68 -8.18 -6.86
CA ASP A 118 -14.67 -7.99 -5.39
C ASP A 118 -13.34 -7.51 -4.80
N GLY A 119 -12.56 -6.75 -5.57
CA GLY A 119 -11.36 -6.10 -5.06
C GLY A 119 -11.67 -4.96 -4.07
N VAL A 120 -10.68 -4.66 -3.22
CA VAL A 120 -10.74 -3.56 -2.26
C VAL A 120 -9.55 -2.65 -2.49
N LEU A 121 -9.81 -1.36 -2.71
CA LEU A 121 -8.77 -0.33 -2.81
C LEU A 121 -8.75 0.49 -1.53
N PHE A 122 -7.56 0.55 -0.91
CA PHE A 122 -7.27 1.47 0.18
C PHE A 122 -6.44 2.62 -0.37
N VAL A 123 -6.88 3.86 -0.15
CA VAL A 123 -6.07 5.07 -0.37
C VAL A 123 -5.82 5.68 1.00
N THR A 124 -4.56 5.79 1.40
CA THR A 124 -4.19 6.30 2.72
C THR A 124 -2.88 7.07 2.64
N TYR A 125 -2.61 7.83 3.70
CA TYR A 125 -1.32 8.47 3.96
C TYR A 125 -0.63 7.73 5.09
N ASP A 126 0.70 7.79 5.12
CA ASP A 126 1.55 7.20 6.16
C ASP A 126 1.69 8.12 7.37
N GLU A 127 1.69 9.43 7.15
CA GLU A 127 1.71 10.44 8.20
C GLU A 127 0.94 11.72 7.84
N ASP A 128 0.70 12.55 8.85
CA ASP A 128 0.26 13.93 8.67
C ASP A 128 1.45 14.91 8.62
N ASP A 129 1.22 16.13 8.14
CA ASP A 129 2.25 17.18 8.09
C ASP A 129 2.34 17.92 9.44
N ARG A 130 2.74 17.17 10.50
CA ARG A 130 3.24 17.64 11.82
C ARG A 130 2.21 17.83 12.94
N ALA A 131 1.02 17.23 12.88
CA ALA A 131 0.12 17.23 14.03
C ALA A 131 0.47 16.10 15.01
N SER A 132 0.31 16.36 16.31
CA SER A 132 0.75 15.41 17.34
C SER A 132 -0.07 14.11 17.39
N ASP A 133 -1.26 14.10 16.78
CA ASP A 133 -2.16 12.96 16.76
C ASP A 133 -2.00 12.04 15.52
N ASN A 134 -1.11 12.41 14.57
CA ASN A 134 -0.81 11.67 13.33
C ASN A 134 -2.07 11.17 12.60
N ARG A 135 -3.02 12.07 12.36
CA ARG A 135 -4.34 11.72 11.83
C ARG A 135 -4.39 11.87 10.31
N VAL A 136 -4.38 10.73 9.64
CA VAL A 136 -4.36 10.63 8.18
C VAL A 136 -5.73 10.37 7.56
N LEU A 137 -5.89 10.78 6.29
CA LEU A 137 -7.02 10.38 5.45
C LEU A 137 -6.88 8.90 5.09
N THR A 138 -7.97 8.15 5.22
CA THR A 138 -8.09 6.79 4.68
C THR A 138 -9.43 6.63 3.98
N ILE A 139 -9.40 6.21 2.72
CA ILE A 139 -10.56 5.92 1.89
C ILE A 139 -10.53 4.43 1.54
N VAL A 140 -11.68 3.78 1.67
CA VAL A 140 -11.89 2.39 1.24
C VAL A 140 -12.89 2.41 0.08
N VAL A 141 -12.48 1.87 -1.06
CA VAL A 141 -13.30 1.80 -2.27
C VAL A 141 -13.52 0.33 -2.62
N THR A 142 -14.78 -0.03 -2.86
CA THR A 142 -15.18 -1.36 -3.32
C THR A 142 -16.19 -1.24 -4.46
N PRO A 143 -16.31 -2.22 -5.37
CA PRO A 143 -17.22 -2.14 -6.52
C PRO A 143 -18.69 -1.98 -6.13
N GLN A 144 -19.09 -2.59 -5.01
CA GLN A 144 -20.46 -2.56 -4.49
C GLN A 144 -20.66 -1.54 -3.37
N GLY A 145 -19.61 -0.79 -3.02
CA GLY A 145 -19.64 0.20 -1.95
C GLY A 145 -20.54 1.38 -2.31
N SER A 146 -21.32 1.84 -1.35
CA SER A 146 -21.96 3.15 -1.40
C SER A 146 -21.25 4.11 -0.45
N HIS A 147 -21.45 5.41 -0.64
CA HIS A 147 -20.84 6.42 0.21
C HIS A 147 -21.23 6.20 1.68
N ARG A 148 -20.21 6.04 2.53
CA ARG A 148 -20.34 5.84 3.97
C ARG A 148 -19.17 6.45 4.71
N THR A 149 -19.38 6.77 5.98
CA THR A 149 -18.34 7.22 6.90
C THR A 149 -18.37 6.35 8.15
N SER A 150 -17.19 6.06 8.71
CA SER A 150 -17.07 5.39 10.00
C SER A 150 -16.78 6.42 11.09
N SER A 151 -17.39 6.24 12.26
CA SER A 151 -17.06 6.99 13.48
C SER A 151 -16.09 6.24 14.39
N ARG A 152 -15.60 5.06 13.96
CA ARG A 152 -14.64 4.25 14.72
C ARG A 152 -13.23 4.80 14.56
N SER A 153 -12.41 4.63 15.60
CA SER A 153 -10.99 4.95 15.53
C SER A 153 -10.22 3.78 14.92
N TYR A 154 -9.43 4.08 13.88
CA TYR A 154 -8.56 3.14 13.21
C TYR A 154 -7.12 3.61 13.21
N THR A 155 -6.20 2.65 13.08
CA THR A 155 -4.77 2.90 12.87
C THR A 155 -4.32 2.10 11.65
N HIS A 156 -3.09 2.27 11.18
CA HIS A 156 -2.52 1.39 10.14
C HIS A 156 -2.54 -0.09 10.54
N TYR A 157 -2.52 -0.43 11.83
CA TYR A 157 -2.70 -1.81 12.28
C TYR A 157 -4.12 -2.35 12.04
N SER A 158 -5.14 -1.49 12.04
CA SER A 158 -6.50 -1.87 11.64
C SER A 158 -6.58 -2.15 10.14
N MET A 159 -5.86 -1.38 9.32
CA MET A 159 -5.72 -1.64 7.89
C MET A 159 -5.01 -2.97 7.63
N LEU A 160 -3.86 -3.18 8.27
CA LEU A 160 -3.12 -4.43 8.17
C LEU A 160 -3.97 -5.64 8.60
N ALA A 161 -4.66 -5.55 9.75
CA ALA A 161 -5.57 -6.61 10.21
C ALA A 161 -6.65 -6.93 9.17
N THR A 162 -7.21 -5.89 8.52
CA THR A 162 -8.23 -6.06 7.47
C THR A 162 -7.67 -6.77 6.24
N ILE A 163 -6.48 -6.36 5.78
CA ILE A 163 -5.80 -6.98 4.64
C ILE A 163 -5.48 -8.45 4.94
N GLU A 164 -4.91 -8.74 6.11
CA GLU A 164 -4.55 -10.09 6.54
C GLU A 164 -5.77 -11.01 6.63
N ASP A 165 -6.88 -10.51 7.20
CA ASP A 165 -8.15 -11.24 7.28
C ASP A 165 -8.69 -11.56 5.87
N LEU A 166 -8.69 -10.59 4.95
CA LEU A 166 -9.17 -10.76 3.57
C LEU A 166 -8.29 -11.72 2.75
N LEU A 167 -6.99 -11.76 3.04
CA LEU A 167 -6.04 -12.66 2.37
C LEU A 167 -5.95 -14.04 3.03
N GLY A 168 -6.58 -14.23 4.19
CA GLY A 168 -6.60 -15.51 4.91
C GLY A 168 -5.27 -15.86 5.57
N VAL A 169 -4.48 -14.86 5.97
CA VAL A 169 -3.20 -15.03 6.67
C VAL A 169 -3.30 -14.58 8.13
N GLY A 170 -2.40 -15.06 9.00
CA GLY A 170 -2.44 -14.72 10.43
C GLY A 170 -2.00 -13.27 10.70
N ARG A 171 -2.57 -12.59 11.69
CA ARG A 171 -2.22 -11.18 11.91
C ARG A 171 -0.81 -10.97 12.47
N LEU A 172 -0.06 -10.01 11.93
CA LEU A 172 1.29 -9.66 12.35
C LEU A 172 1.31 -8.59 13.46
N GLY A 173 2.33 -8.62 14.31
CA GLY A 173 2.61 -7.55 15.28
C GLY A 173 1.38 -7.06 16.05
N GLN A 174 1.16 -5.74 16.02
CA GLN A 174 0.03 -5.06 16.69
C GLN A 174 -1.31 -5.27 15.98
N ALA A 175 -1.33 -5.73 14.72
CA ALA A 175 -2.58 -6.06 14.02
C ALA A 175 -3.35 -7.20 14.71
N LYS A 176 -2.65 -8.06 15.49
CA LYS A 176 -3.26 -9.10 16.33
C LYS A 176 -4.30 -8.58 17.32
N SER A 177 -4.14 -7.33 17.78
CA SER A 177 -5.03 -6.69 18.75
C SER A 177 -5.84 -5.55 18.15
N ALA A 178 -5.65 -5.25 16.86
CA ALA A 178 -6.37 -4.20 16.17
C ALA A 178 -7.77 -4.68 15.74
N SER A 179 -8.74 -3.77 15.80
CA SER A 179 -10.06 -3.99 15.20
C SER A 179 -9.97 -3.78 13.69
N PRO A 180 -10.39 -4.75 12.85
CA PRO A 180 -10.41 -4.58 11.40
C PRO A 180 -11.51 -3.60 10.98
N MET A 181 -11.34 -2.97 9.81
CA MET A 181 -12.23 -1.98 9.21
C MET A 181 -13.45 -2.61 8.52
N THR A 182 -14.05 -3.64 9.13
CA THR A 182 -15.14 -4.41 8.51
C THR A 182 -16.40 -3.57 8.28
N ASP A 183 -16.57 -2.48 9.02
CA ASP A 183 -17.65 -1.52 8.81
C ASP A 183 -17.41 -0.58 7.64
N LEU A 184 -16.32 -0.73 6.87
CA LEU A 184 -16.09 -0.04 5.60
C LEU A 184 -16.19 -1.01 4.40
N LEU A 185 -16.18 -2.32 4.65
CA LEU A 185 -16.31 -3.35 3.63
C LEU A 185 -17.78 -3.67 3.29
N PRO A 186 -18.06 -4.26 2.12
CA PRO A 186 -19.35 -4.88 1.83
C PRO A 186 -19.72 -5.91 2.89
N SER A 187 -21.02 -6.03 3.17
CA SER A 187 -21.52 -7.15 3.98
C SER A 187 -21.19 -8.47 3.29
N PRO A 188 -20.77 -9.52 4.04
CA PRO A 188 -20.56 -10.85 3.49
C PRO A 188 -21.84 -11.48 2.94
#